data_AF-A0A8C2JLZ1-F1
#
_entry.id   AF-A0A8C2JLZ1-F1
#
_cell.length_a   1.000
_cell.length_b   1.000
_cell.length_c   1.000
_cell.angle_alpha   90.00
_cell.angle_beta   90.00
_cell.angle_gamma   90.00
#
_symmetry.space_group_name_H-M   'P 1'
#
loop_
_entity.id
_entity.type
_entity.pdbx_description
1 polymer ?
#
loop_
_entity_poly.entity_id
_entity_poly.type
_entity_poly.pdbx_seq_one_letter_code
_entity_poly.pdbx_strand_id
1 'polypeptide(L)'
;MASFRLLLLCLAGLVFVSEASPAGAGESKCPLMVKVLDAVRGSPAANVGVKVFKKAADETWEPFASGKTSDSGELHGLTTEDKFVEGLYKVELDTKSYWKSLGIS
;
A
#
# COMPACT_ATOMS: atom_id res chain seq x y z
N MET A 1 17.28 -32.01 39.41
CA MET A 1 17.70 -30.66 38.94
C MET A 1 17.62 -30.47 37.41
N ALA A 2 17.10 -31.41 36.61
CA ALA A 2 16.93 -31.23 35.16
C ALA A 2 15.54 -30.70 34.75
N SER A 3 14.50 -30.99 35.53
CA SER A 3 13.11 -30.58 35.25
C SER A 3 12.88 -29.06 35.39
N PHE A 4 13.55 -28.41 36.35
CA PHE A 4 13.41 -26.97 36.58
C PHE A 4 14.01 -26.12 35.44
N ARG A 5 15.06 -26.62 34.78
CA ARG A 5 15.68 -25.94 33.63
C ARG A 5 14.83 -26.04 32.37
N LEU A 6 14.07 -27.12 32.22
CA LEU A 6 13.14 -27.30 31.10
C LEU A 6 11.87 -26.44 31.26
N LEU A 7 11.39 -26.29 32.51
CA LEU A 7 10.28 -25.38 32.83
C LEU A 7 10.61 -23.90 32.57
N LEU A 8 11.86 -23.48 32.82
CA LEU A 8 12.31 -22.11 32.57
C LEU A 8 12.44 -21.78 31.08
N LEU A 9 12.70 -22.76 30.21
CA LEU A 9 12.74 -22.58 28.77
C LEU A 9 11.34 -22.40 28.15
N CYS A 10 10.32 -23.04 28.71
CA CYS A 10 8.94 -22.84 28.26
C CYS A 10 8.36 -21.47 28.68
N LEU A 11 8.87 -20.87 29.76
CA LEU A 11 8.37 -19.57 30.25
C LEU A 11 8.92 -18.36 29.46
N ALA A 12 10.03 -18.51 28.75
CA ALA A 12 10.62 -17.44 27.92
C ALA A 12 9.95 -17.28 26.54
N GLY A 13 9.12 -18.24 26.12
CA GLY A 13 8.44 -18.23 24.82
C GLY A 13 7.10 -17.49 24.77
N LEU A 14 6.58 -17.02 25.92
CA LEU A 14 5.25 -16.40 26.02
C LEU A 14 5.26 -14.86 26.04
N VAL A 15 6.41 -14.22 25.82
CA VAL A 15 6.54 -12.75 25.98
C VAL A 15 6.36 -11.98 24.66
N PHE A 16 5.92 -12.63 23.57
CA PHE A 16 5.32 -11.90 22.45
C PHE A 16 3.80 -11.93 22.58
N VAL A 17 3.30 -11.35 23.68
CA VAL A 17 1.93 -10.86 23.73
C VAL A 17 1.86 -9.74 22.71
N SER A 18 1.22 -10.05 21.58
CA SER A 18 0.86 -9.06 20.58
C SER A 18 0.02 -8.00 21.28
N GLU A 19 0.59 -6.81 21.53
CA GLU A 19 -0.21 -5.63 21.78
C GLU A 19 -1.03 -5.37 20.52
N ALA A 20 -2.21 -5.99 20.45
CA ALA A 20 -3.29 -5.43 19.65
C ALA A 20 -3.66 -4.13 20.35
N SER A 21 -2.97 -3.05 20.00
CA SER A 21 -3.44 -1.71 20.30
C SER A 21 -4.92 -1.67 19.93
N PRO A 22 -5.82 -1.20 20.82
CA PRO A 22 -7.16 -0.87 20.39
C PRO A 22 -6.99 0.05 19.20
N ALA A 23 -7.55 -0.30 18.04
CA ALA A 23 -7.55 0.55 16.87
C ALA A 23 -8.22 1.87 17.28
N GLY A 24 -7.36 2.80 17.71
CA GLY A 24 -7.74 4.03 18.34
C GLY A 24 -8.47 4.88 17.32
N ALA A 25 -9.60 5.41 17.77
CA ALA A 25 -10.34 6.51 17.18
C ALA A 25 -9.48 7.41 16.27
N GLY A 26 -9.82 7.41 14.97
CA GLY A 26 -9.21 8.29 13.97
C GLY A 26 -8.29 7.60 12.97
N GLU A 27 -8.65 6.43 12.44
CA GLU A 27 -8.04 5.98 11.18
C GLU A 27 -8.26 7.07 10.12
N SER A 28 -7.16 7.66 9.64
CA SER A 28 -7.19 8.52 8.46
C SER A 28 -7.76 7.68 7.32
N LYS A 29 -9.03 7.92 7.00
CA LYS A 29 -9.74 7.18 5.94
C LYS A 29 -8.95 7.30 4.64
N CYS A 30 -8.53 6.17 4.08
CA CYS A 30 -7.80 6.09 2.82
C CYS A 30 -8.67 5.34 1.80
N PRO A 31 -9.72 5.99 1.26
CA PRO A 31 -10.74 5.32 0.43
C PRO A 31 -10.19 4.76 -0.89
N LEU A 32 -9.02 5.22 -1.34
CA LEU A 32 -8.29 4.64 -2.47
C LEU A 32 -6.80 4.58 -2.16
N MET A 33 -6.24 3.37 -2.23
CA MET A 33 -4.81 3.07 -2.03
C MET A 33 -4.29 2.25 -3.21
N VAL A 34 -3.05 2.50 -3.62
CA VAL A 34 -2.36 1.72 -4.65
C VAL A 34 -1.14 1.05 -4.05
N LYS A 35 -0.99 -0.27 -4.25
CA LYS A 35 0.22 -1.04 -3.89
C LYS A 35 0.76 -1.75 -5.12
N VAL A 36 2.05 -1.57 -5.39
CA VAL A 36 2.74 -2.16 -6.55
C VAL A 36 3.89 -3.04 -6.08
N LEU A 37 3.94 -4.26 -6.61
CA LEU A 37 4.99 -5.24 -6.34
C LEU A 37 5.73 -5.56 -7.63
N ASP A 38 7.04 -5.75 -7.51
CA ASP A 38 7.93 -6.24 -8.55
C ASP A 38 8.14 -7.74 -8.36
N ALA A 39 7.55 -8.55 -9.25
CA ALA A 39 7.66 -10.00 -9.21
C ALA A 39 9.01 -10.54 -9.71
N VAL A 40 9.78 -9.76 -10.48
CA VAL A 40 11.11 -10.17 -10.96
C VAL A 40 12.13 -10.08 -9.84
N ARG A 41 12.02 -9.04 -9.01
CA ARG A 41 12.92 -8.78 -7.88
C ARG A 41 12.41 -9.32 -6.54
N GLY A 42 11.14 -9.70 -6.48
CA GLY A 42 10.50 -10.16 -5.24
C GLY A 42 10.39 -9.06 -4.18
N SER A 43 10.20 -7.80 -4.60
CA SER A 43 10.23 -6.63 -3.72
C SER A 43 9.11 -5.64 -4.05
N PRO A 44 8.78 -4.69 -3.17
CA PRO A 44 7.92 -3.57 -3.54
C PRO A 44 8.51 -2.75 -4.70
N ALA A 45 7.64 -2.23 -5.56
CA ALA A 45 8.04 -1.35 -6.66
C ALA A 45 7.93 0.11 -6.22
N ALA A 46 9.05 0.68 -5.77
CA ALA A 46 9.13 2.07 -5.34
C ALA A 46 9.18 3.04 -6.53
N ASN A 47 8.73 4.27 -6.32
CA ASN A 47 8.78 5.38 -7.28
C ASN A 47 8.02 5.14 -8.60
N VAL A 48 7.08 4.21 -8.64
CA VAL A 48 6.18 3.98 -9.79
C VAL A 48 5.23 5.16 -9.89
N GLY A 49 5.20 5.83 -11.04
CA GLY A 49 4.24 6.91 -11.31
C GLY A 49 2.82 6.38 -11.38
N VAL A 50 1.90 7.04 -10.68
CA VAL A 50 0.47 6.69 -10.65
C VAL A 50 -0.36 7.90 -11.07
N LYS A 51 -1.28 7.69 -12.00
CA LYS A 51 -2.31 8.67 -12.36
C LYS A 51 -3.68 8.02 -12.21
N VAL A 52 -4.61 8.74 -11.59
CA VAL A 52 -6.00 8.32 -11.45
C VAL A 52 -6.85 9.29 -12.25
N PHE A 53 -7.80 8.74 -13.00
CA PHE A 53 -8.78 9.49 -13.76
C PHE A 53 -10.17 9.07 -13.35
N LYS A 54 -11.13 9.98 -13.46
CA LYS A 54 -12.55 9.70 -13.32
C LYS A 54 -13.22 9.92 -14.68
N LYS A 55 -14.15 9.05 -15.04
CA LYS A 55 -14.94 9.22 -16.26
C LYS A 55 -15.98 10.32 -16.04
N ALA A 56 -15.96 11.33 -16.88
CA ALA A 56 -16.95 12.41 -16.90
C ALA A 56 -18.23 11.99 -17.63
N ALA A 57 -19.28 12.80 -17.51
CA ALA A 57 -20.59 12.53 -18.11
C ALA A 57 -20.57 12.54 -19.65
N ASP A 58 -19.58 13.20 -20.25
CA ASP A 58 -19.33 13.21 -21.69
C ASP A 58 -18.44 12.06 -22.16
N GLU A 59 -18.27 11.03 -21.31
CA GLU A 59 -17.45 9.83 -21.54
C GLU A 59 -15.93 10.09 -21.61
N THR A 60 -15.47 11.32 -21.37
CA THR A 60 -14.03 11.64 -21.31
C THR A 60 -13.40 11.24 -19.98
N TRP A 61 -12.07 11.10 -19.97
CA TRP A 61 -11.30 10.79 -18.76
C TRP A 61 -10.69 12.07 -18.19
N GLU A 62 -11.17 12.52 -17.04
CA GLU A 62 -10.65 13.71 -16.36
C GLU A 62 -9.61 13.33 -15.29
N PRO A 63 -8.52 14.12 -15.13
CA PRO A 63 -7.56 13.90 -14.06
C PRO A 63 -8.23 13.99 -12.69
N PHE A 64 -8.02 12.96 -11.85
CA PHE A 64 -8.61 12.87 -10.52
C PHE A 64 -7.56 12.97 -9.40
N ALA A 65 -6.48 12.21 -9.53
CA ALA A 65 -5.37 12.22 -8.57
C ALA A 65 -4.07 11.76 -9.22
N SER A 66 -2.93 12.02 -8.59
CA SER A 66 -1.64 11.49 -9.04
C SER A 66 -0.65 11.38 -7.89
N GLY A 67 0.38 10.57 -8.07
CA GLY A 67 1.46 10.41 -7.11
C GLY A 67 2.53 9.42 -7.56
N LYS A 68 3.38 9.02 -6.63
CA LYS A 68 4.36 7.96 -6.81
C LYS A 68 4.33 7.01 -5.62
N THR A 69 4.54 5.72 -5.87
CA THR A 69 4.68 4.75 -4.78
C THR A 69 5.89 5.05 -3.90
N SER A 70 5.75 4.84 -2.60
CA SER A 70 6.80 4.93 -1.61
C SER A 70 7.76 3.73 -1.67
N ASP A 71 8.75 3.69 -0.78
CA ASP A 71 9.68 2.57 -0.65
C ASP A 71 9.00 1.23 -0.28
N SER A 72 7.81 1.27 0.34
CA SER A 72 6.99 0.09 0.60
C SER A 72 6.12 -0.33 -0.60
N GLY A 73 6.27 0.35 -1.74
CA GLY A 73 5.48 0.17 -2.95
C GLY A 73 4.06 0.67 -2.84
N GLU A 74 3.73 1.46 -1.82
CA GLU A 74 2.38 1.95 -1.53
C GLU A 74 2.22 3.42 -1.87
N LEU A 75 1.01 3.81 -2.24
CA LEU A 75 0.59 5.18 -2.42
C LEU A 75 -0.76 5.37 -1.75
N HIS A 76 -0.76 6.21 -0.71
CA HIS A 76 -1.92 6.60 0.09
C HIS A 76 -2.31 8.04 -0.22
N GLY A 77 -3.46 8.50 0.28
CA GLY A 77 -3.84 9.91 0.22
C GLY A 77 -4.16 10.42 -1.20
N LEU A 78 -4.58 9.54 -2.10
CA LEU A 78 -4.99 9.91 -3.47
C LEU A 78 -6.27 10.76 -3.48
N THR A 79 -7.15 10.56 -2.50
CA THR A 79 -8.44 11.25 -2.40
C THR A 79 -8.98 11.16 -0.97
N THR A 80 -10.05 11.88 -0.71
CA THR A 80 -10.87 11.83 0.51
C THR A 80 -12.22 11.19 0.21
N GLU A 81 -12.95 10.78 1.26
CA GLU A 81 -14.27 10.13 1.15
C GLU A 81 -15.30 11.01 0.42
N ASP A 82 -15.27 12.33 0.65
CA ASP A 82 -16.19 13.29 0.03
C ASP A 82 -15.93 13.46 -1.48
N LYS A 83 -14.68 13.27 -1.92
CA LYS A 83 -14.30 13.37 -3.33
C LYS A 83 -14.43 12.04 -4.07
N PHE A 84 -14.30 10.92 -3.36
CA PHE A 84 -14.39 9.58 -3.93
C PHE A 84 -15.83 9.08 -4.00
N VAL A 85 -16.62 9.77 -4.82
CA VAL A 85 -18.02 9.41 -5.07
C VAL A 85 -18.14 8.31 -6.12
N GLU A 86 -19.32 7.70 -6.25
CA GLU A 86 -19.63 6.70 -7.27
C GLU A 86 -19.28 7.19 -8.69
N GLY A 87 -18.77 6.27 -9.50
CA GLY A 87 -18.40 6.52 -10.89
C GLY A 87 -17.37 5.52 -11.41
N LEU A 88 -16.98 5.67 -12.67
CA LEU A 88 -15.93 4.85 -13.27
C LEU A 88 -14.58 5.53 -13.12
N TYR A 89 -13.60 4.80 -12.58
CA TYR A 89 -12.24 5.28 -12.38
C TYR A 89 -11.25 4.46 -13.21
N LYS A 90 -10.16 5.10 -13.62
CA LYS A 90 -9.03 4.47 -14.30
C LYS A 90 -7.75 4.80 -13.53
N VAL A 91 -6.99 3.77 -13.17
CA VAL A 91 -5.66 3.91 -12.55
C VAL A 91 -4.62 3.51 -13.58
N GLU A 92 -3.76 4.44 -13.94
CA GLU A 92 -2.62 4.21 -14.82
C GLU A 92 -1.33 4.13 -13.99
N LEU A 93 -0.62 3.01 -14.14
CA LEU A 93 0.69 2.78 -13.53
C LEU A 93 1.76 2.94 -14.62
N ASP A 94 2.73 3.83 -14.42
CA ASP A 94 3.84 4.04 -15.36
C ASP A 94 4.92 2.97 -15.19
N THR A 95 4.56 1.73 -15.53
CA THR A 95 5.44 0.56 -15.45
C THR A 95 6.61 0.65 -16.43
N LYS A 96 6.41 1.31 -17.58
CA LYS A 96 7.47 1.49 -18.59
C LYS A 96 8.61 2.34 -18.04
N SER A 97 8.30 3.49 -17.43
CA SER A 97 9.35 4.33 -16.83
C SER A 97 10.02 3.65 -15.63
N TYR A 98 9.24 2.90 -14.83
CA TYR A 98 9.79 2.09 -13.73
C TYR A 98 10.87 1.12 -14.25
N TRP A 99 10.55 0.29 -15.24
CA TRP A 99 11.50 -0.69 -15.78
C TRP A 99 12.71 -0.03 -16.45
N LYS A 100 12.49 1.06 -17.19
CA LYS A 100 13.58 1.84 -17.79
C LYS A 100 14.55 2.38 -16.75
N SER A 101 14.06 2.82 -15.60
CA SER A 101 14.90 3.30 -14.49
C SER A 101 15.80 2.21 -13.90
N LEU A 102 15.41 0.94 -14.08
CA LEU A 102 16.17 -0.24 -13.68
C LEU A 102 17.03 -0.82 -14.82
N GLY A 103 17.11 -0.14 -15.96
CA GLY A 103 17.89 -0.57 -17.12
C GLY A 103 17.22 -1.64 -17.98
N ILE A 104 15.90 -1.85 -17.86
CA ILE A 104 15.12 -2.80 -18.66
C ILE A 104 14.29 -2.03 -19.69
N SER A 105 14.46 -2.33 -20.99
CA SER A 105 13.87 -1.60 -22.13
C SER A 105 12.97 -2.47 -22.99
#